data_AF-A0AAN0Z816-F1
#
_entry.id   AF-A0AAN0Z816-F1
#
_cell.length_a   1.000
_cell.length_b   1.000
_cell.length_c   1.000
_cell.angle_alpha   90.00
_cell.angle_beta   90.00
_cell.angle_gamma   90.00
#
_symmetry.space_group_name_H-M   'P 1'
#
loop_
_entity.id
_entity.type
_entity.pdbx_description
1 polymer ?
#
loop_
_entity_poly.entity_id
_entity_poly.type
_entity_poly.pdbx_seq_one_letter_code
_entity_poly.pdbx_strand_id
1 'polypeptide(L)'
;MMGKHPIVPEMATPGMIRRPLRDLIAGLMQLPTELSGEPDYAEADPERLVQLPESAELAMQIMHDGLASIGLLYAHTTDRIAGGHIKAAHAAALGRLQAEIADLLSYLHRLSSECRRYTADYEGD
;
A
#
# COMPACT_ATOMS: atom_id res chain seq x y z
N MET A 1 -3.64 -6.74 40.05
CA MET A 1 -3.46 -7.43 38.76
C MET A 1 -2.84 -6.46 37.79
N MET A 2 -1.53 -6.55 37.55
CA MET A 2 -0.84 -5.70 36.57
C MET A 2 -1.17 -6.19 35.17
N GLY A 3 -1.87 -5.35 34.40
CA GLY A 3 -2.12 -5.59 32.99
C GLY A 3 -0.80 -5.60 32.23
N LYS A 4 -0.50 -6.71 31.56
CA LYS A 4 0.59 -6.78 30.60
C LYS A 4 0.29 -5.78 29.48
N HIS A 5 1.04 -4.69 29.41
CA HIS A 5 1.04 -3.81 28.25
C HIS A 5 1.31 -4.64 26.99
N PRO A 6 0.63 -4.38 25.87
CA PRO A 6 0.89 -5.12 24.64
C PRO A 6 2.36 -4.91 24.26
N ILE A 7 2.99 -6.01 23.86
CA ILE A 7 4.34 -6.07 23.30
C ILE A 7 4.38 -5.02 22.19
N VAL A 8 5.17 -3.96 22.38
CA VAL A 8 5.49 -3.02 21.31
C VAL A 8 6.05 -3.87 20.16
N PRO A 9 5.48 -3.85 18.95
CA PRO A 9 6.07 -4.57 17.84
C PRO A 9 7.51 -4.10 17.69
N GLU A 10 8.43 -5.04 17.57
CA GLU A 10 9.89 -4.85 17.46
C GLU A 10 10.29 -3.95 16.26
N MET A 11 9.33 -3.47 15.47
CA MET A 11 9.51 -2.62 14.29
C MET A 11 9.76 -1.13 14.59
N ALA A 12 9.86 -0.72 15.85
CA ALA A 12 9.99 0.68 16.24
C ALA A 12 11.44 1.13 16.47
N THR A 13 12.40 0.71 15.64
CA THR A 13 13.77 1.26 15.64
C THR A 13 13.86 2.45 14.67
N PRO A 14 14.03 3.70 15.13
CA PRO A 14 13.82 4.92 14.31
C PRO A 14 14.79 5.15 13.13
N GLY A 15 15.84 4.33 12.98
CA GLY A 15 16.85 4.46 11.92
C GLY A 15 16.76 3.45 10.77
N MET A 16 15.82 2.51 10.79
CA MET A 16 15.68 1.41 9.81
C MET A 16 14.28 1.26 9.23
N ILE A 17 13.38 2.22 9.48
CA ILE A 17 12.01 2.15 8.98
C ILE A 17 12.05 2.46 7.48
N ARG A 18 12.15 1.43 6.64
CA ARG A 18 11.81 1.53 5.20
C ARG A 18 10.51 2.32 5.08
N ARG A 19 10.36 3.13 4.03
CA ARG A 19 9.16 3.93 3.80
C ARG A 19 8.51 3.46 2.50
N PRO A 20 7.95 2.22 2.44
CA PRO A 20 7.59 1.59 1.17
C PRO A 20 6.67 2.44 0.30
N LEU A 21 5.68 3.12 0.89
CA LEU A 21 4.81 4.04 0.15
C LEU A 21 5.57 5.23 -0.44
N ARG A 22 6.52 5.81 0.29
CA ARG A 22 7.37 6.91 -0.20
C ARG A 22 8.30 6.41 -1.30
N ASP A 23 8.92 5.25 -1.09
CA ASP A 23 9.88 4.66 -2.01
C ASP A 23 9.16 4.25 -3.31
N LEU A 24 7.95 3.69 -3.20
CA LEU A 24 7.04 3.44 -4.32
C LEU A 24 6.71 4.72 -5.09
N ILE A 25 6.28 5.79 -4.41
CA ILE A 25 5.97 7.08 -5.08
C ILE A 25 7.21 7.60 -5.81
N ALA A 26 8.38 7.56 -5.16
CA ALA A 26 9.63 8.00 -5.77
C ALA A 26 10.00 7.15 -6.99
N GLY A 27 9.75 5.84 -6.97
CA GLY A 27 9.94 4.96 -8.10
C GLY A 27 8.95 5.20 -9.25
N LEU A 28 7.66 5.41 -8.93
CA LEU A 28 6.63 5.74 -9.92
C LEU A 28 6.95 7.04 -10.67
N MET A 29 7.43 8.07 -9.97
CA MET A 29 7.81 9.35 -10.56
C MET A 29 9.02 9.27 -11.51
N GLN A 30 9.74 8.14 -11.50
CA GLN A 30 10.90 7.90 -12.35
C GLN A 30 10.59 7.06 -13.59
N LEU A 31 9.36 6.55 -13.71
CA LEU A 31 8.94 5.82 -14.89
C LEU A 31 8.58 6.79 -16.02
N PRO A 32 9.02 6.54 -17.27
CA PRO A 32 8.42 7.19 -18.42
C PRO A 32 6.93 6.82 -18.51
N THR A 33 6.14 7.71 -19.11
CA THR A 33 4.69 7.53 -19.25
C THR A 33 4.28 7.73 -20.69
N GLU A 34 3.37 6.90 -21.16
CA GLU A 34 2.71 7.07 -22.44
C GLU A 34 1.77 8.28 -22.42
N LEU A 35 1.27 8.70 -23.59
CA LEU A 35 0.22 9.73 -23.69
C LEU A 35 -1.07 9.36 -22.94
N SER A 36 -1.29 8.07 -22.69
CA SER A 36 -2.40 7.53 -21.90
C SER A 36 -2.25 7.82 -20.39
N GLY A 37 -1.05 8.16 -19.94
CA GLY A 37 -0.69 8.30 -18.53
C GLY A 37 -0.26 6.99 -17.86
N GLU A 38 -0.30 5.87 -18.57
CA GLU A 38 0.23 4.59 -18.10
C GLU A 38 1.76 4.55 -18.20
N PRO A 39 2.45 3.75 -17.36
CA PRO A 39 3.89 3.58 -17.47
C PRO A 39 4.31 2.99 -18.82
N ASP A 40 5.33 3.57 -19.45
CA ASP A 40 5.99 2.98 -20.62
C ASP A 40 7.08 2.01 -20.15
N TYR A 41 6.71 0.73 -20.02
CA TYR A 41 7.64 -0.31 -19.57
C TYR A 41 8.74 -0.64 -20.58
N ALA A 42 8.56 -0.30 -21.86
CA ALA A 42 9.55 -0.59 -22.90
C ALA A 42 10.65 0.47 -22.92
N GLU A 43 10.33 1.73 -22.60
CA GLU A 43 11.29 2.83 -22.48
C GLU A 43 11.94 2.91 -21.09
N ALA A 44 11.31 2.36 -20.06
CA ALA A 44 11.80 2.42 -18.70
C ALA A 44 13.17 1.72 -18.51
N ASP A 45 14.00 2.30 -17.64
CA ASP A 45 15.24 1.70 -17.17
C ASP A 45 14.97 0.32 -16.52
N PRO A 46 15.52 -0.78 -17.06
CA PRO A 46 15.29 -2.12 -16.53
C PRO A 46 15.67 -2.27 -15.05
N GLU A 47 16.71 -1.57 -14.58
CA GLU A 47 17.12 -1.65 -13.18
C GLU A 47 16.05 -1.06 -12.25
N ARG A 48 15.37 0.01 -12.69
CA ARG A 48 14.22 0.58 -11.97
C ARG A 48 13.01 -0.34 -11.98
N LEU A 49 12.75 -1.00 -13.11
CA LEU A 49 11.66 -1.98 -13.22
C LEU A 49 11.88 -3.18 -12.30
N VAL A 50 13.13 -3.60 -12.06
CA VAL A 50 13.46 -4.66 -11.10
C VAL A 50 13.20 -4.23 -9.65
N GLN A 51 13.54 -2.98 -9.30
CA GLN A 51 13.44 -2.49 -7.92
C GLN A 51 12.03 -2.10 -7.50
N LEU A 52 11.22 -1.57 -8.44
CA LEU A 52 9.89 -1.02 -8.14
C LEU A 52 8.91 -2.04 -7.52
N PRO A 53 8.81 -3.31 -7.98
CA PRO A 53 7.94 -4.31 -7.39
C PRO A 53 8.17 -4.54 -5.90
N GLU A 54 9.40 -4.44 -5.42
CA GLU A 54 9.71 -4.65 -4.00
C GLU A 54 9.04 -3.58 -3.12
N SER A 55 9.14 -2.30 -3.52
CA SER A 55 8.48 -1.20 -2.81
C SER A 55 6.97 -1.28 -2.95
N ALA A 56 6.47 -1.67 -4.13
CA ALA A 56 5.04 -1.89 -4.36
C ALA A 56 4.48 -2.99 -3.46
N GLU A 57 5.14 -4.15 -3.36
CA GLU A 57 4.70 -5.29 -2.55
C GLU A 57 4.68 -4.97 -1.06
N LEU A 58 5.71 -4.30 -0.55
CA LEU A 58 5.75 -3.85 0.83
C LEU A 58 4.66 -2.80 1.13
N ALA A 59 4.41 -1.89 0.20
CA ALA A 59 3.31 -0.92 0.32
C ALA A 59 1.94 -1.61 0.29
N MET A 60 1.74 -2.58 -0.62
CA MET A 60 0.52 -3.38 -0.71
C MET A 60 0.26 -4.15 0.58
N GLN A 61 1.28 -4.78 1.17
CA GLN A 61 1.16 -5.49 2.44
C GLN A 61 0.68 -4.57 3.57
N ILE A 62 1.32 -3.40 3.74
CA ILE A 62 0.94 -2.41 4.75
C ILE A 62 -0.51 -1.95 4.55
N MET A 63 -0.91 -1.70 3.30
CA MET A 63 -2.27 -1.27 2.98
C MET A 63 -3.30 -2.37 3.23
N HIS A 64 -3.02 -3.62 2.88
CA HIS A 64 -3.87 -4.77 3.21
C HIS A 64 -4.07 -4.92 4.72
N ASP A 65 -2.99 -4.85 5.51
CA ASP A 65 -3.07 -4.93 6.97
C ASP A 65 -3.88 -3.78 7.57
N GLY A 66 -3.73 -2.57 7.00
CA GLY A 66 -4.52 -1.40 7.36
C GLY A 66 -6.01 -1.58 7.07
N LEU A 67 -6.37 -2.07 5.88
CA LEU A 67 -7.75 -2.35 5.50
C LEU A 67 -8.41 -3.39 6.42
N ALA A 68 -7.70 -4.48 6.72
CA ALA A 68 -8.17 -5.52 7.64
C ALA A 68 -8.40 -4.95 9.05
N SER A 69 -7.48 -4.13 9.54
CA SER A 69 -7.58 -3.47 10.84
C SER A 69 -8.77 -2.51 10.93
N ILE A 70 -9.04 -1.73 9.87
CA ILE A 70 -10.24 -0.86 9.81
C ILE A 70 -11.52 -1.70 9.88
N GLY A 71 -11.57 -2.83 9.16
CA GLY A 71 -12.70 -3.77 9.23
C GLY A 71 -12.97 -4.27 10.65
N LEU A 72 -11.92 -4.65 11.39
CA LEU A 72 -12.03 -5.05 12.79
C LEU A 72 -12.53 -3.89 13.68
N LEU A 73 -12.01 -2.67 13.47
CA LEU A 73 -12.47 -1.50 14.22
C LEU A 73 -13.96 -1.19 13.98
N TYR A 74 -14.47 -1.39 12.76
CA TYR A 74 -15.90 -1.27 12.50
C TYR A 74 -16.72 -2.31 13.25
N ALA A 75 -16.30 -3.58 13.24
CA ALA A 75 -16.99 -4.62 13.98
C ALA A 75 -17.14 -4.25 15.47
N HIS A 76 -16.10 -3.65 16.07
CA HIS A 76 -16.14 -3.20 17.47
C HIS A 76 -16.90 -1.89 17.71
N THR A 77 -17.10 -1.06 16.69
CA THR A 77 -17.74 0.26 16.84
C THR A 77 -19.16 0.33 16.30
N THR A 78 -19.67 -0.76 15.72
CA THR A 78 -21.00 -0.83 15.05
C THR A 78 -22.13 -0.34 15.96
N ASP A 79 -22.23 -0.84 17.19
CA ASP A 79 -23.28 -0.43 18.13
C ASP A 79 -23.18 1.05 18.52
N ARG A 80 -21.96 1.59 18.59
CA ARG A 80 -21.73 3.01 18.88
C ARG A 80 -22.13 3.91 17.71
N ILE A 81 -22.00 3.42 16.48
CA ILE A 81 -22.50 4.11 15.28
C ILE A 81 -24.03 4.06 15.27
N ALA A 82 -24.63 2.89 15.51
CA ALA A 82 -26.08 2.71 15.56
C ALA A 82 -26.74 3.57 16.65
N GLY A 83 -26.11 3.66 17.82
CA GLY A 83 -26.53 4.52 18.93
C GLY A 83 -26.24 6.01 18.73
N GLY A 84 -25.69 6.43 17.59
CA GLY A 84 -25.41 7.83 17.27
C GLY A 84 -24.22 8.45 18.02
N HIS A 85 -23.49 7.68 18.83
CA HIS A 85 -22.29 8.13 19.54
C HIS A 85 -21.10 8.34 18.59
N ILE A 86 -21.11 7.67 17.44
CA ILE A 86 -20.20 7.91 16.31
C ILE A 86 -21.07 8.31 15.13
N LYS A 87 -20.78 9.46 14.51
CA LYS A 87 -21.53 9.91 13.34
C LYS A 87 -21.29 8.95 12.18
N ALA A 88 -22.38 8.50 11.53
CA ALA A 88 -22.31 7.65 10.33
C ALA A 88 -21.44 8.25 9.21
N ALA A 89 -21.31 9.58 9.15
CA ALA A 89 -20.42 10.27 8.23
C ALA A 89 -18.94 9.84 8.34
N HIS A 90 -18.46 9.49 9.54
CA HIS A 90 -17.09 8.99 9.72
C HIS A 90 -16.94 7.57 9.15
N ALA A 91 -17.95 6.73 9.36
CA ALA A 91 -17.99 5.39 8.77
C ALA A 91 -18.00 5.50 7.23
N ALA A 92 -18.83 6.37 6.67
CA ALA A 92 -18.87 6.59 5.22
C ALA A 92 -17.54 7.14 4.66
N ALA A 93 -16.87 8.04 5.38
CA ALA A 93 -15.58 8.60 4.95
C ALA A 93 -14.47 7.53 4.91
N LEU A 94 -14.39 6.70 5.95
CA LEU A 94 -13.46 5.57 5.98
C LEU A 94 -13.79 4.52 4.90
N GLY A 95 -15.07 4.21 4.66
CA GLY A 95 -15.47 3.31 3.59
C GLY A 95 -15.05 3.78 2.19
N ARG A 96 -15.15 5.09 1.92
CA ARG A 96 -14.62 5.68 0.67
C ARG A 96 -13.10 5.55 0.57
N LEU A 97 -12.38 5.84 1.65
CA LEU A 97 -10.92 5.66 1.69
C LEU A 97 -10.53 4.20 1.41
N GLN A 98 -11.26 3.24 1.97
CA GLN A 98 -10.99 1.82 1.73
C GLN A 98 -11.20 1.42 0.26
N ALA A 99 -12.21 2.00 -0.41
CA ALA A 99 -12.43 1.77 -1.84
C ALA A 99 -11.26 2.31 -2.69
N GLU A 100 -10.82 3.54 -2.45
CA GLU A 100 -9.66 4.13 -3.17
C GLU A 100 -8.38 3.32 -2.95
N ILE A 101 -8.15 2.83 -1.73
CA ILE A 101 -7.00 1.97 -1.44
C ILE A 101 -7.12 0.62 -2.18
N ALA A 102 -8.32 0.03 -2.27
CA ALA A 102 -8.54 -1.23 -2.99
C ALA A 102 -8.27 -1.10 -4.49
N ASP A 103 -8.69 0.02 -5.09
CA ASP A 103 -8.40 0.31 -6.50
C ASP A 103 -6.88 0.51 -6.71
N LEU A 104 -6.23 1.26 -5.81
CA LEU A 104 -4.77 1.42 -5.83
C LEU A 104 -4.03 0.08 -5.69
N LEU A 105 -4.47 -0.81 -4.79
CA LEU A 105 -3.88 -2.14 -4.62
C LEU A 105 -3.95 -2.96 -5.92
N SER A 106 -5.08 -2.89 -6.62
CA SER A 106 -5.26 -3.57 -7.91
C SER A 106 -4.31 -3.03 -8.98
N TYR A 107 -4.15 -1.70 -9.03
CA TYR A 107 -3.18 -1.06 -9.92
C TYR A 107 -1.74 -1.48 -9.60
N LEU A 108 -1.34 -1.46 -8.32
CA LEU A 108 0.02 -1.84 -7.91
C LEU A 108 0.32 -3.32 -8.18
N HIS A 109 -0.67 -4.20 -8.05
CA HIS A 109 -0.49 -5.60 -8.39
C HIS A 109 -0.20 -5.77 -9.89
N ARG A 110 -0.96 -5.09 -10.75
CA ARG A 110 -0.71 -5.08 -12.20
C ARG A 110 0.66 -4.48 -12.52
N LEU A 111 1.00 -3.34 -11.93
CA LEU A 111 2.29 -2.68 -12.08
C LEU A 111 3.45 -3.63 -11.78
N SER A 112 3.40 -4.31 -10.62
CA SER A 112 4.42 -5.29 -10.23
C SER A 112 4.52 -6.45 -11.22
N SER A 113 3.38 -6.95 -11.72
CA SER A 113 3.36 -8.02 -12.72
C SER A 113 3.97 -7.58 -14.05
N GLU A 114 3.68 -6.36 -14.50
CA GLU A 114 4.19 -5.81 -15.76
C GLU A 114 5.70 -5.52 -15.67
N CYS A 115 6.17 -4.92 -14.58
CA CYS A 115 7.61 -4.76 -14.33
C CYS A 115 8.34 -6.09 -14.45
N ARG A 116 7.87 -7.14 -13.76
CA ARG A 116 8.47 -8.48 -13.81
C ARG A 116 8.44 -9.09 -15.21
N ARG A 117 7.40 -8.83 -16.00
CA ARG A 117 7.28 -9.30 -17.39
C ARG A 117 8.34 -8.66 -18.29
N TYR A 118 8.55 -7.35 -18.15
CA TYR A 118 9.51 -6.60 -18.96
C TYR A 118 10.97 -6.81 -18.53
N THR A 119 11.21 -7.32 -17.33
CA THR A 119 12.54 -7.65 -16.82
C THR A 119 12.79 -9.16 -16.74
N ALA A 120 11.98 -10.00 -17.40
CA ALA A 120 12.09 -11.46 -17.27
C ALA A 120 13.45 -12.01 -17.73
N ASP A 121 14.04 -11.40 -18.76
CA ASP A 121 15.31 -11.79 -19.36
C ASP A 121 16.46 -10.82 -18.99
N TYR A 122 16.24 -9.92 -18.02
CA TYR A 122 17.27 -8.96 -17.59
C TYR A 122 18.22 -9.62 -16.58
N GLU A 123 19.50 -9.69 -16.92
CA GLU A 123 20.52 -10.35 -16.08
C GLU A 123 21.24 -9.41 -15.11
N GLY A 124 20.99 -8.09 -15.18
CA GLY A 124 21.69 -7.09 -14.37
C GLY A 124 23.17 -6.91 -14.75
N ASP A 125 23.76 -5.80 -14.33
CA ASP A 125 25.22 -5.59 -14.31
C ASP A 125 25.81 -5.97 -12.94
#